data_AF-A0A933UIU1-F1
#
_entry.id   AF-A0A933UIU1-F1
#
_cell.length_a   1.000
_cell.length_b   1.000
_cell.length_c   1.000
_cell.angle_alpha   90.00
_cell.angle_beta   90.00
_cell.angle_gamma   90.00
#
_symmetry.space_group_name_H-M   'P 1'
#
loop_
_entity.id
_entity.type
_entity.pdbx_description
1 polymer ?
#
loop_
_entity_poly.entity_id
_entity_poly.type
_entity_poly.pdbx_seq_one_letter_code
_entity_poly.pdbx_strand_id
1 'polypeptide(L)'
;MNDEFYIGWEERAPSGIGSQVRRAVAFLLAFAVVLAVLLAVAQRTIGVSVFEWGKVKSFSGVLRSQPYPHLLVPRPGAVTGQTSFSSYYLVKPFKFGLDAGLARRLDGKSVNLKGTLIYRGNQTMIEVIGDSIQQQDNPSQLIASASTTAPVNLGEQTLIGEIVDSKCYLGVMNPGQLTPHRACAIRCISGGIPPVLLVRQTNGPALYFLLVSSDGRPVNKQVLNLVAEPVQITGEVERQGELLILRADPATYRRLAR
;
A
#
# COMPACT_ATOMS: atom_id res chain seq x y z
N MET A 1 -13.27 -9.28 -69.69
CA MET A 1 -12.55 -9.28 -68.41
C MET A 1 -12.65 -10.70 -67.88
N ASN A 2 -11.53 -11.41 -67.68
CA ASN A 2 -11.56 -12.71 -67.03
C ASN A 2 -11.70 -12.44 -65.53
N ASP A 3 -12.83 -12.81 -64.96
CA ASP A 3 -13.00 -12.81 -63.51
C ASP A 3 -12.06 -13.87 -62.93
N GLU A 4 -11.07 -13.44 -62.13
CA GLU A 4 -10.24 -14.38 -61.38
C GLU A 4 -11.14 -15.16 -60.41
N PHE A 5 -11.16 -16.48 -60.55
CA PHE A 5 -11.95 -17.38 -59.70
C PHE A 5 -11.01 -18.38 -59.02
N TYR A 6 -11.14 -18.52 -57.71
CA TYR A 6 -10.33 -19.47 -56.94
C TYR A 6 -10.87 -20.89 -57.10
N ILE A 7 -10.02 -21.83 -57.53
CA ILE A 7 -10.36 -23.24 -57.68
C ILE A 7 -9.68 -24.04 -56.55
N GLY A 8 -10.48 -24.62 -55.67
CA GLY A 8 -9.99 -25.22 -54.41
C GLY A 8 -9.08 -26.45 -54.53
N TRP A 9 -8.97 -27.07 -55.70
CA TRP A 9 -8.06 -28.19 -55.95
C TRP A 9 -6.75 -27.77 -56.65
N GLU A 10 -6.63 -26.51 -57.05
CA GLU A 10 -5.46 -25.98 -57.74
C GLU A 10 -4.38 -25.54 -56.73
N GLU A 11 -3.12 -25.89 -56.97
CA GLU A 11 -2.04 -25.67 -56.00
C GLU A 11 -1.76 -24.19 -55.70
N ARG A 12 -2.13 -23.28 -56.62
CA ARG A 12 -1.85 -21.84 -56.51
C ARG A 12 -3.11 -21.02 -56.82
N ALA A 13 -3.42 -20.09 -55.93
CA ALA A 13 -4.47 -19.11 -56.20
C ALA A 13 -4.07 -18.17 -57.36
N PRO A 14 -5.05 -17.65 -58.12
CA PRO A 14 -4.83 -16.57 -59.08
C PRO A 14 -4.07 -15.40 -58.47
N SER A 15 -3.24 -14.73 -59.27
CA SER A 15 -2.26 -13.75 -58.79
C SER A 15 -2.88 -12.55 -58.07
N GLY A 16 -4.04 -12.07 -58.53
CA GLY A 16 -4.78 -11.00 -57.87
C GLY A 16 -5.33 -11.43 -56.51
N ILE A 17 -6.09 -12.53 -56.46
CA ILE A 17 -6.62 -13.11 -55.20
C ILE A 17 -5.48 -13.39 -54.21
N GLY A 18 -4.41 -14.07 -54.62
CA GLY A 18 -3.28 -14.40 -53.77
C GLY A 18 -2.56 -13.17 -53.20
N SER A 19 -2.43 -12.10 -53.99
CA SER A 19 -1.84 -10.84 -53.52
C SER A 19 -2.73 -10.10 -52.52
N GLN A 20 -4.04 -10.10 -52.73
CA GLN A 20 -5.02 -9.50 -51.82
C GLN A 20 -5.06 -10.25 -50.49
N VAL A 21 -5.12 -11.58 -50.52
CA VAL A 21 -5.06 -12.41 -49.31
C VAL A 21 -3.76 -12.17 -48.56
N ARG A 22 -2.60 -12.15 -49.24
CA ARG A 22 -1.31 -11.87 -48.58
C ARG A 22 -1.27 -10.50 -47.93
N ARG A 23 -1.79 -9.45 -48.58
CA ARG A 23 -1.90 -8.10 -48.00
C ARG A 23 -2.84 -8.08 -46.79
N ALA A 24 -3.98 -8.76 -46.88
CA ALA A 24 -4.92 -8.88 -45.77
C ALA A 24 -4.29 -9.60 -44.56
N VAL A 25 -3.59 -10.73 -44.79
CA VAL A 25 -2.87 -11.44 -43.72
C VAL A 25 -1.77 -10.57 -43.12
N ALA A 26 -0.95 -9.92 -43.95
CA ALA A 26 0.11 -9.02 -43.46
C ALA A 26 -0.47 -7.86 -42.64
N PHE A 27 -1.58 -7.27 -43.08
CA PHE A 27 -2.30 -6.23 -42.34
C PHE A 27 -2.83 -6.75 -41.01
N LEU A 28 -3.50 -7.91 -40.98
CA LEU A 28 -4.03 -8.50 -39.74
C LEU A 28 -2.93 -8.81 -38.73
N LEU A 29 -1.79 -9.34 -39.19
CA LEU A 29 -0.63 -9.59 -38.32
C LEU A 29 -0.04 -8.28 -37.78
N ALA A 30 0.14 -7.26 -38.63
CA ALA A 30 0.62 -5.96 -38.19
C ALA A 30 -0.36 -5.30 -37.19
N PHE A 31 -1.66 -5.38 -37.47
CA PHE A 31 -2.70 -4.86 -36.59
C PHE A 31 -2.70 -5.58 -35.23
N ALA A 32 -2.57 -6.90 -35.20
CA ALA A 32 -2.49 -7.67 -33.97
C ALA A 32 -1.27 -7.27 -33.11
N VAL A 33 -0.10 -7.07 -33.73
CA VAL A 33 1.11 -6.61 -33.04
C VAL A 33 0.92 -5.20 -32.49
N VAL A 34 0.40 -4.27 -33.30
CA VAL A 34 0.14 -2.89 -32.87
C VAL A 34 -0.84 -2.87 -31.70
N LEU A 35 -1.93 -3.64 -31.79
CA LEU A 35 -2.92 -3.75 -30.71
C LEU A 35 -2.30 -4.32 -29.44
N ALA A 36 -1.47 -5.36 -29.55
CA ALA A 36 -0.77 -5.94 -28.40
C ALA A 36 0.17 -4.93 -27.72
N VAL A 37 0.93 -4.16 -28.51
CA VAL A 37 1.81 -3.11 -27.99
C VAL A 37 0.98 -2.00 -27.32
N LEU A 38 -0.09 -1.53 -27.96
CA LEU A 38 -0.96 -0.50 -27.39
C LEU A 38 -1.59 -0.96 -26.08
N LEU A 39 -2.07 -2.21 -26.01
CA LEU A 39 -2.60 -2.79 -24.77
C LEU A 39 -1.52 -2.90 -23.70
N ALA A 40 -0.32 -3.37 -24.03
CA ALA A 40 0.78 -3.49 -23.08
C ALA A 40 1.21 -2.13 -22.51
N VAL A 41 1.27 -1.09 -23.34
CA VAL A 41 1.60 0.28 -22.92
C VAL A 41 0.46 0.93 -22.13
N ALA A 42 -0.80 0.64 -22.47
CA ALA A 42 -1.97 1.17 -21.76
C ALA A 42 -2.27 0.44 -20.44
N GLN A 43 -1.73 -0.76 -20.24
CA GLN A 43 -1.89 -1.50 -18.98
C GLN A 43 -1.20 -0.75 -17.83
N ARG A 44 -1.91 -0.63 -16.71
CA ARG A 44 -1.37 0.00 -15.50
C ARG A 44 -0.18 -0.84 -15.00
N THR A 45 0.99 -0.22 -14.93
CA THR A 45 2.13 -0.85 -14.28
C THR A 45 1.81 -1.05 -12.81
N ILE A 46 2.06 -2.26 -12.33
CA ILE A 46 1.91 -2.58 -10.92
C ILE A 46 3.13 -1.97 -10.21
N GLY A 47 2.88 -1.10 -9.23
CA GLY A 47 3.97 -0.46 -8.47
C GLY A 47 4.87 -1.49 -7.78
N VAL A 48 6.15 -1.15 -7.60
CA VAL A 48 7.09 -1.99 -6.86
C VAL A 48 6.67 -2.04 -5.40
N SER A 49 6.41 -3.25 -4.89
CA SER A 49 6.07 -3.54 -3.51
C SER A 49 6.85 -4.77 -3.08
N VAL A 50 7.46 -4.75 -1.90
CA VAL A 50 8.39 -5.82 -1.48
C VAL A 50 7.96 -6.39 -0.14
N PHE A 51 7.94 -7.71 -0.06
CA PHE A 51 7.92 -8.45 1.19
C PHE A 51 9.19 -9.29 1.28
N GLU A 52 10.06 -8.99 2.24
CA GLU A 52 11.29 -9.74 2.49
C GLU A 52 11.00 -11.05 3.24
N TRP A 53 10.10 -11.87 2.69
CA TRP A 53 9.69 -13.14 3.29
C TRP A 53 10.90 -14.03 3.60
N GLY A 54 10.94 -14.56 4.82
CA GLY A 54 12.02 -15.41 5.31
C GLY A 54 13.33 -14.68 5.64
N LYS A 55 13.50 -13.39 5.30
CA LYS A 55 14.70 -12.61 5.64
C LYS A 55 14.53 -11.92 6.98
N VAL A 56 14.68 -12.70 8.04
CA VAL A 56 14.54 -12.22 9.42
C VAL A 56 15.66 -11.24 9.77
N LYS A 57 15.28 -10.07 10.29
CA LYS A 57 16.19 -9.03 10.79
C LYS A 57 15.83 -8.67 12.23
N SER A 58 16.82 -8.15 12.95
CA SER A 58 16.62 -7.55 14.29
C SER A 58 16.42 -6.05 14.15
N PHE A 59 15.50 -5.50 14.93
CA PHE A 59 15.20 -4.08 14.98
C PHE A 59 15.22 -3.61 16.43
N SER A 60 15.72 -2.38 16.61
CA SER A 60 15.78 -1.69 17.89
C SER A 60 15.17 -0.31 17.71
N GLY A 61 14.32 0.10 18.64
CA GLY A 61 13.66 1.39 18.56
C GLY A 61 12.72 1.63 19.72
N VAL A 62 11.96 2.72 19.65
CA VAL A 62 10.95 3.05 20.65
C VAL A 62 9.57 2.64 20.15
N LEU A 63 8.87 1.80 20.93
CA LEU A 63 7.53 1.37 20.59
C LEU A 63 6.54 2.50 20.90
N ARG A 64 5.65 2.77 19.94
CA ARG A 64 4.48 3.63 20.10
C ARG A 64 3.24 2.79 19.83
N SER A 65 2.28 2.86 20.73
CA SER A 65 1.02 2.12 20.68
C SER A 65 -0.07 2.85 19.89
N GLN A 66 0.03 4.19 19.81
CA GLN A 66 -0.91 5.06 19.12
C GLN A 66 -0.25 5.76 17.92
N PRO A 67 -1.02 6.09 16.87
CA PRO A 67 -2.43 5.71 16.67
C PRO A 67 -2.63 4.21 16.41
N TYR A 68 -1.62 3.59 15.82
CA TYR A 68 -1.48 2.14 15.68
C TYR A 68 -0.08 1.74 16.14
N PRO A 69 0.12 0.48 16.58
CA PRO A 69 1.42 0.01 16.99
C PRO A 69 2.48 0.22 15.89
N HIS A 70 3.52 0.98 16.20
CA HIS A 70 4.64 1.26 15.32
C HIS A 70 5.95 1.40 16.11
N LEU A 71 7.07 1.20 15.42
CA LEU A 71 8.41 1.34 15.97
C LEU A 71 9.08 2.58 15.39
N LEU A 72 9.57 3.45 16.28
CA LEU A 72 10.45 4.55 15.91
C LEU A 72 11.89 4.05 15.90
N VAL A 73 12.47 3.92 14.71
CA VAL A 73 13.83 3.43 14.51
C VAL A 73 14.76 4.61 14.22
N PRO A 74 15.87 4.80 14.96
CA PRO A 74 16.79 5.91 14.71
C PRO A 74 17.43 5.79 13.33
N ARG A 75 17.50 6.90 12.58
CA ARG A 75 18.20 6.92 11.30
C ARG A 75 19.72 7.03 11.50
N PRO A 76 20.53 6.26 10.77
CA PRO A 76 21.97 6.43 10.77
C PRO A 76 22.38 7.70 10.00
N GLY A 77 23.43 8.40 10.47
CA GLY A 77 24.05 9.53 9.77
C GLY A 77 23.55 10.93 10.17
N ALA A 78 24.13 11.97 9.54
CA ALA A 78 23.71 13.36 9.73
C ALA A 78 22.35 13.56 9.06
N VAL A 79 21.31 13.76 9.86
CA VAL A 79 19.92 13.86 9.39
C VAL A 79 19.70 15.21 8.72
N THR A 80 19.71 15.26 7.39
CA THR A 80 19.27 16.43 6.61
C THR A 80 17.75 16.36 6.43
N GLY A 81 17.00 16.79 7.45
CA GLY A 81 15.52 16.80 7.42
C GLY A 81 14.87 16.81 8.81
N GLN A 82 13.53 16.90 8.85
CA GLN A 82 12.74 17.15 10.06
C GLN A 82 12.62 15.97 11.05
N THR A 83 13.12 14.76 10.77
CA THR A 83 12.86 13.60 11.63
C THR A 83 14.06 12.64 11.79
N SER A 84 14.62 12.59 13.01
CA SER A 84 15.73 11.68 13.38
C SER A 84 15.37 10.19 13.43
N PHE A 85 14.08 9.87 13.26
CA PHE A 85 13.54 8.51 13.33
C PHE A 85 12.74 8.18 12.09
N SER A 86 12.76 6.91 11.70
CA SER A 86 11.80 6.31 10.76
C SER A 86 10.66 5.65 11.53
N SER A 87 9.44 5.72 10.98
CA SER A 87 8.25 5.11 11.59
C SER A 87 7.85 3.84 10.85
N TYR A 88 7.97 2.69 11.51
CA TYR A 88 7.61 1.39 10.91
C TYR A 88 6.37 0.80 11.59
N TYR A 89 5.29 0.56 10.84
CA TYR A 89 4.12 -0.14 11.38
C TYR A 89 4.49 -1.52 11.88
N LEU A 90 3.87 -1.96 12.98
CA LEU A 90 4.07 -3.30 13.53
C LEU A 90 2.81 -4.14 13.32
N VAL A 91 2.97 -5.31 12.71
CA VAL A 91 1.90 -6.29 12.50
C VAL A 91 2.35 -7.69 12.89
N LYS A 92 1.40 -8.59 13.09
CA LYS A 92 1.66 -10.03 13.28
C LYS A 92 1.56 -10.79 11.96
N PRO A 93 2.03 -12.05 11.92
CA PRO A 93 1.82 -12.93 10.77
C PRO A 93 0.33 -13.07 10.41
N PHE A 94 0.07 -13.46 9.16
CA PHE A 94 -1.28 -13.59 8.60
C PHE A 94 -2.06 -12.27 8.58
N LYS A 95 -3.30 -12.26 9.09
CA LYS A 95 -4.27 -11.17 8.94
C LYS A 95 -4.45 -10.35 10.22
N PHE A 96 -3.40 -10.26 11.04
CA PHE A 96 -3.48 -9.68 12.38
C PHE A 96 -2.56 -8.47 12.55
N GLY A 97 -3.08 -7.42 13.18
CA GLY A 97 -2.25 -6.34 13.73
C GLY A 97 -1.47 -6.80 14.96
N LEU A 98 -0.58 -5.96 15.47
CA LEU A 98 0.06 -6.22 16.75
C LEU A 98 -0.97 -6.15 17.89
N ASP A 99 -0.78 -6.99 18.92
CA ASP A 99 -1.65 -6.98 20.10
C ASP A 99 -1.66 -5.60 20.81
N ALA A 100 -2.84 -5.00 20.94
CA ALA A 100 -2.99 -3.68 21.54
C ALA A 100 -2.69 -3.67 23.05
N GLY A 101 -2.86 -4.80 23.75
CA GLY A 101 -2.49 -4.93 25.16
C GLY A 101 -0.97 -4.84 25.34
N LEU A 102 -0.23 -5.64 24.58
CA LEU A 102 1.23 -5.64 24.53
C LEU A 102 1.77 -4.28 24.11
N ALA A 103 1.24 -3.70 23.03
CA ALA A 103 1.67 -2.39 22.54
C ALA A 103 1.51 -1.31 23.62
N ARG A 104 0.37 -1.26 24.34
CA ARG A 104 0.17 -0.31 25.44
C ARG A 104 1.13 -0.52 26.62
N ARG A 105 1.44 -1.76 26.99
CA ARG A 105 2.39 -2.05 28.08
C ARG A 105 3.83 -1.62 27.77
N LEU A 106 4.17 -1.57 26.49
CA LEU A 106 5.49 -1.22 25.98
C LEU A 106 5.52 0.17 25.33
N ASP A 107 4.43 0.93 25.39
CA ASP A 107 4.36 2.27 24.85
C ASP A 107 5.41 3.17 25.50
N GLY A 108 6.13 3.94 24.69
CA GLY A 108 7.20 4.78 25.20
C GLY A 108 8.53 4.07 25.43
N LYS A 109 8.53 2.73 25.48
CA LYS A 109 9.70 1.96 25.87
C LYS A 109 10.61 1.64 24.70
N SER A 110 11.90 1.57 24.98
CA SER A 110 12.89 1.02 24.06
C SER A 110 12.71 -0.49 24.00
N VAL A 111 12.61 -1.05 22.80
CA VAL A 111 12.41 -2.48 22.57
C VAL A 111 13.34 -2.99 21.49
N ASN A 112 13.68 -4.27 21.60
CA ASN A 112 14.25 -5.08 20.54
C ASN A 112 13.21 -6.07 20.04
N LEU A 113 13.14 -6.27 18.74
CA LEU A 113 12.24 -7.26 18.13
C LEU A 113 12.88 -7.88 16.89
N LYS A 114 12.36 -9.04 16.47
CA LYS A 114 12.72 -9.69 15.22
C LYS A 114 11.55 -9.69 14.26
N GLY A 115 11.81 -9.48 12.98
CA GLY A 115 10.76 -9.44 11.97
C GLY A 115 11.28 -9.43 10.54
N THR A 116 10.35 -9.41 9.60
CA THR A 116 10.60 -9.26 8.16
C THR A 116 10.01 -7.93 7.68
N LEU A 117 10.68 -7.27 6.72
CA LEU A 117 10.23 -5.99 6.19
C LEU A 117 9.19 -6.16 5.09
N ILE A 118 8.19 -5.28 5.11
CA ILE A 118 7.22 -5.08 4.05
C ILE A 118 7.25 -3.59 3.69
N TYR A 119 7.50 -3.23 2.44
CA TYR A 119 7.64 -1.82 2.07
C TYR A 119 7.26 -1.50 0.64
N ARG A 120 6.77 -0.27 0.46
CA ARG A 120 6.41 0.32 -0.82
C ARG A 120 6.56 1.83 -0.77
N GLY A 121 7.32 2.39 -1.71
CA GLY A 121 7.62 3.82 -1.71
C GLY A 121 8.34 4.24 -0.43
N ASN A 122 7.77 5.20 0.30
CA ASN A 122 8.29 5.69 1.58
C ASN A 122 7.60 5.06 2.81
N GLN A 123 6.77 4.03 2.63
CA GLN A 123 6.09 3.35 3.73
C GLN A 123 6.75 2.01 4.01
N THR A 124 7.03 1.75 5.28
CA THR A 124 7.67 0.52 5.75
C THR A 124 6.90 -0.04 6.94
N MET A 125 6.81 -1.36 6.97
CA MET A 125 6.15 -2.15 7.99
C MET A 125 7.06 -3.33 8.36
N ILE A 126 6.98 -3.75 9.63
CA ILE A 126 7.63 -4.96 10.12
C ILE A 126 6.54 -5.97 10.47
N GLU A 127 6.59 -7.15 9.85
CA GLU A 127 5.90 -8.33 10.36
C GLU A 127 6.75 -8.94 11.48
N VAL A 128 6.28 -8.79 12.72
CA VAL A 128 6.97 -9.24 13.92
C VAL A 128 6.86 -10.76 14.03
N ILE A 129 7.99 -11.43 14.30
CA ILE A 129 8.03 -12.87 14.50
C ILE A 129 7.68 -13.21 15.94
N GLY A 130 6.63 -14.02 16.12
CA GLY A 130 6.21 -14.55 17.41
C GLY A 130 6.08 -13.47 18.47
N ASP A 131 6.53 -13.78 19.68
CA ASP A 131 6.60 -12.85 20.81
C ASP A 131 8.03 -12.36 21.04
N SER A 132 8.73 -12.00 19.95
CA SER A 132 10.14 -11.57 19.99
C SER A 132 10.37 -10.16 20.57
N ILE A 133 9.30 -9.41 20.84
CA ILE A 133 9.40 -8.06 21.38
C ILE A 133 9.84 -8.12 22.84
N GLN A 134 11.00 -7.56 23.13
CA GLN A 134 11.58 -7.49 24.46
C GLN A 134 11.93 -6.04 24.79
N GLN A 135 11.58 -5.58 25.99
CA GLN A 135 12.04 -4.29 26.49
C GLN A 135 13.57 -4.31 26.64
N GLN A 136 14.22 -3.20 26.27
CA GLN A 136 15.65 -3.02 26.45
C GLN A 136 15.91 -2.25 27.75
N ASP A 137 16.76 -2.80 28.62
CA ASP A 137 17.09 -2.19 29.91
C ASP A 137 18.04 -0.99 29.77
N ASN A 138 18.98 -1.06 28.82
CA ASN A 138 19.99 -0.02 28.57
C ASN A 138 19.94 0.45 27.10
N PRO A 139 19.01 1.35 26.73
CA PRO A 139 18.93 1.89 25.38
C PRO A 139 20.14 2.77 25.04
N SER A 140 20.49 2.82 23.74
CA SER A 140 21.49 3.79 23.29
C SER A 140 20.98 5.22 23.50
N GLN A 141 21.89 6.18 23.69
CA GLN A 141 21.53 7.58 23.95
C GLN A 141 20.63 8.19 22.86
N LEU A 142 20.80 7.78 21.60
CA LEU A 142 19.93 8.20 20.49
C LEU A 142 18.49 7.73 20.68
N ILE A 143 18.29 6.46 21.06
CA ILE A 143 16.96 5.89 21.31
C ILE A 143 16.36 6.50 22.59
N ALA A 144 17.18 6.71 23.62
CA ALA A 144 16.74 7.39 24.85
C ALA A 144 16.30 8.84 24.59
N SER A 145 16.89 9.50 23.60
CA SER A 145 16.55 10.87 23.17
C SER A 145 15.39 10.92 22.17
N ALA A 146 14.72 9.78 21.89
CA ALA A 146 13.55 9.71 21.01
C ALA A 146 12.35 10.46 21.61
N SER A 147 12.41 11.79 21.51
CA SER A 147 11.31 12.66 21.86
C SER A 147 10.20 12.45 20.84
N THR A 148 8.97 12.27 21.32
CA THR A 148 7.79 12.22 20.47
C THR A 148 7.71 13.56 19.74
N THR A 149 7.96 13.57 18.42
CA THR A 149 7.70 14.76 17.62
C THR A 149 6.24 15.13 17.84
N ALA A 150 5.99 16.34 18.36
CA ALA A 150 4.64 16.83 18.56
C ALA A 150 3.91 16.78 17.20
N PRO A 151 2.66 16.28 17.15
CA PRO A 151 1.89 16.29 15.93
C PRO A 151 1.80 17.71 15.36
N VAL A 152 2.11 17.87 14.07
CA VAL A 152 1.92 19.12 13.35
C VAL A 152 0.57 19.04 12.67
N ASN A 153 -0.38 19.87 13.12
CA ASN A 153 -1.68 19.97 12.46
C ASN A 153 -1.49 20.65 11.09
N LEU A 154 -2.07 20.04 10.05
CA LEU A 154 -2.03 20.48 8.65
C LEU A 154 -3.42 20.97 8.16
N GLY A 155 -4.34 21.20 9.10
CA GLY A 155 -5.70 21.67 8.90
C GLY A 155 -6.68 20.59 8.46
N GLU A 156 -7.96 20.98 8.43
CA GLU A 156 -9.03 20.19 7.84
C GLU A 156 -8.85 20.07 6.32
N GLN A 157 -8.94 18.84 5.82
CA GLN A 157 -8.83 18.55 4.39
C GLN A 157 -9.93 17.57 3.96
N THR A 158 -10.36 17.72 2.72
CA THR A 158 -11.25 16.78 2.05
C THR A 158 -10.46 15.97 1.03
N LEU A 159 -10.34 14.67 1.27
CA LEU A 159 -9.50 13.77 0.50
C LEU A 159 -10.35 12.70 -0.19
N ILE A 160 -10.02 12.42 -1.45
CA ILE A 160 -10.64 11.35 -2.23
C ILE A 160 -9.61 10.26 -2.47
N GLY A 161 -9.97 9.03 -2.14
CA GLY A 161 -9.05 7.91 -2.23
C GLY A 161 -9.72 6.56 -2.07
N GLU A 162 -8.91 5.56 -1.75
CA GLU A 162 -9.33 4.19 -1.50
C GLU A 162 -8.84 3.74 -0.13
N ILE A 163 -9.71 3.14 0.69
CA ILE A 163 -9.27 2.53 1.95
C ILE A 163 -8.65 1.16 1.63
N VAL A 164 -7.34 1.03 1.89
CA VAL A 164 -6.56 -0.19 1.68
C VAL A 164 -6.10 -0.80 3.00
N ASP A 165 -5.90 -2.13 2.98
CA ASP A 165 -5.14 -2.82 4.01
C ASP A 165 -3.65 -2.52 3.82
N SER A 166 -3.01 -1.87 4.81
CA SER A 166 -1.61 -1.44 4.67
C SER A 166 -0.67 -2.63 4.44
N LYS A 167 -0.85 -3.76 5.13
CA LYS A 167 0.05 -4.91 5.01
C LYS A 167 0.08 -5.51 3.61
N CYS A 168 -1.09 -5.83 3.06
CA CYS A 168 -1.19 -6.34 1.71
C CYS A 168 -0.74 -5.31 0.69
N TYR A 169 -1.22 -4.07 0.79
CA TYR A 169 -0.88 -3.01 -0.15
C TYR A 169 0.62 -2.70 -0.23
N LEU A 170 1.33 -2.78 0.90
CA LEU A 170 2.78 -2.51 0.97
C LEU A 170 3.64 -3.63 0.38
N GLY A 171 3.16 -4.87 0.27
CA GLY A 171 3.96 -5.91 -0.38
C GLY A 171 3.56 -7.34 -0.16
N VAL A 172 2.68 -7.66 0.81
CA VAL A 172 2.23 -9.05 0.99
C VAL A 172 1.32 -9.50 -0.16
N MET A 173 0.69 -8.57 -0.87
CA MET A 173 -0.05 -8.86 -2.11
C MET A 173 0.19 -7.75 -3.14
N ASN A 174 0.50 -8.13 -4.37
CA ASN A 174 0.67 -7.17 -5.46
C ASN A 174 -0.20 -7.55 -6.67
N PRO A 175 -1.31 -6.84 -6.96
CA PRO A 175 -1.79 -5.61 -6.30
C PRO A 175 -2.62 -5.86 -5.03
N GLY A 176 -2.36 -5.12 -3.95
CA GLY A 176 -3.15 -5.12 -2.71
C GLY A 176 -4.21 -4.02 -2.65
N GLN A 177 -4.96 -3.80 -3.73
CA GLN A 177 -5.93 -2.71 -3.88
C GLN A 177 -7.10 -3.12 -4.79
N LEU A 178 -8.14 -2.29 -4.80
CA LEU A 178 -9.39 -2.38 -5.55
C LEU A 178 -10.21 -3.63 -5.22
N THR A 179 -11.36 -3.76 -5.88
CA THR A 179 -12.34 -4.84 -5.68
C THR A 179 -11.72 -6.25 -5.56
N PRO A 180 -10.74 -6.67 -6.40
CA PRO A 180 -10.14 -8.01 -6.26
C PRO A 180 -9.48 -8.28 -4.90
N HIS A 181 -8.98 -7.23 -4.24
CA HIS A 181 -8.35 -7.34 -2.93
C HIS A 181 -9.33 -7.17 -1.75
N ARG A 182 -10.57 -6.72 -2.01
CA ARG A 182 -11.52 -6.28 -0.98
C ARG A 182 -11.75 -7.29 0.14
N ALA A 183 -12.08 -8.54 -0.21
CA ALA A 183 -12.36 -9.58 0.79
C ALA A 183 -11.13 -9.88 1.67
N CYS A 184 -9.94 -9.85 1.07
CA CYS A 184 -8.68 -10.04 1.77
C CYS A 184 -8.42 -8.87 2.73
N ALA A 185 -8.56 -7.63 2.24
CA ALA A 185 -8.38 -6.40 3.00
C ALA A 185 -9.32 -6.29 4.20
N ILE A 186 -10.61 -6.60 4.02
CA ILE A 186 -11.61 -6.58 5.11
C ILE A 186 -11.16 -7.47 6.27
N ARG A 187 -10.63 -8.67 5.97
CA ARG A 187 -10.18 -9.60 7.00
C ARG A 187 -8.92 -9.10 7.72
N CYS A 188 -7.97 -8.53 6.98
CA CYS A 188 -6.75 -7.96 7.54
C CYS A 188 -7.03 -6.74 8.43
N ILE A 189 -7.83 -5.79 7.95
CA ILE A 189 -8.25 -4.61 8.73
C ILE A 189 -9.06 -5.05 9.94
N SER A 190 -10.02 -5.99 9.78
CA SER A 190 -10.79 -6.53 10.91
C SER A 190 -9.90 -7.20 11.97
N GLY A 191 -8.76 -7.76 11.58
CA GLY A 191 -7.77 -8.36 12.49
C GLY A 191 -6.80 -7.35 13.12
N GLY A 192 -7.00 -6.04 12.88
CA GLY A 192 -6.24 -4.97 13.53
C GLY A 192 -5.11 -4.38 12.69
N ILE A 193 -4.95 -4.78 11.42
CA ILE A 193 -3.95 -4.15 10.54
C ILE A 193 -4.38 -2.70 10.24
N PRO A 194 -3.47 -1.72 10.27
CA PRO A 194 -3.83 -0.31 10.09
C PRO A 194 -4.49 -0.03 8.73
N PRO A 195 -5.71 0.52 8.68
CA PRO A 195 -6.33 0.97 7.45
C PRO A 195 -5.72 2.30 7.00
N VAL A 196 -5.40 2.41 5.71
CA VAL A 196 -4.81 3.62 5.12
C VAL A 196 -5.70 4.10 3.99
N LEU A 197 -5.98 5.40 3.94
CA LEU A 197 -6.55 6.04 2.75
C LEU A 197 -5.42 6.32 1.76
N LEU A 198 -5.48 5.60 0.64
CA LEU A 198 -4.61 5.79 -0.50
C LEU A 198 -5.15 6.91 -1.39
N VAL A 199 -4.49 8.06 -1.38
CA VAL A 199 -4.84 9.21 -2.21
C VAL A 199 -3.87 9.27 -3.39
N ARG A 200 -4.39 9.16 -4.61
CA ARG A 200 -3.58 9.24 -5.83
C ARG A 200 -3.42 10.70 -6.24
N GLN A 201 -2.19 11.08 -6.57
CA GLN A 201 -1.88 12.40 -7.12
C GLN A 201 -1.84 12.35 -8.64
N THR A 202 -2.16 13.46 -9.31
CA THR A 202 -2.05 13.59 -10.77
C THR A 202 -0.59 13.46 -11.21
N ASN A 203 0.32 14.12 -10.47
CA ASN A 203 1.75 14.15 -10.74
C ASN A 203 2.50 13.90 -9.42
N GLY A 204 2.81 12.63 -9.12
CA GLY A 204 3.56 12.29 -7.92
C GLY A 204 3.26 10.89 -7.37
N PRO A 205 4.02 10.46 -6.34
CA PRO A 205 3.70 9.24 -5.61
C PRO A 205 2.33 9.37 -4.92
N ALA A 206 1.67 8.24 -4.68
CA ALA A 206 0.47 8.26 -3.86
C ALA A 206 0.78 8.71 -2.43
N LEU A 207 -0.16 9.42 -1.82
CA LEU A 207 -0.11 9.78 -0.41
C LEU A 207 -0.88 8.75 0.43
N TYR A 208 -0.39 8.53 1.65
CA TYR A 208 -0.89 7.53 2.57
C TYR A 208 -1.36 8.22 3.84
N PHE A 209 -2.66 8.21 4.08
CA PHE A 209 -3.22 8.76 5.30
C PHE A 209 -3.69 7.63 6.21
N LEU A 210 -3.03 7.49 7.35
CA LEU A 210 -3.44 6.56 8.39
C LEU A 210 -4.79 7.00 8.97
N LEU A 211 -5.79 6.12 8.90
CA LEU A 211 -7.14 6.47 9.33
C LEU A 211 -7.35 6.21 10.81
N VAL A 212 -7.80 7.23 11.52
CA VAL A 212 -8.23 7.15 12.93
C VAL A 212 -9.53 7.92 13.13
N SER A 213 -10.24 7.63 14.21
CA SER A 213 -11.43 8.40 14.57
C SER A 213 -11.04 9.81 14.99
N SER A 214 -12.03 10.69 15.15
CA SER A 214 -11.83 12.07 15.65
C SER A 214 -11.03 12.13 16.96
N ASP A 215 -11.22 11.15 17.84
CA ASP A 215 -10.48 10.99 19.11
C ASP A 215 -9.14 10.24 18.98
N GLY A 216 -8.73 9.84 17.77
CA GLY A 216 -7.46 9.17 17.50
C GLY A 216 -7.44 7.67 17.69
N ARG A 217 -8.59 7.04 17.94
CA ARG A 217 -8.67 5.57 18.09
C ARG A 217 -8.66 4.85 16.73
N PRO A 218 -8.24 3.57 16.72
CA PRO A 218 -8.36 2.71 15.55
C PRO A 218 -9.79 2.59 14.99
N VAL A 219 -9.97 2.80 13.69
CA VAL A 219 -11.29 2.75 13.01
C VAL A 219 -11.63 1.40 12.40
N ASN A 220 -10.74 0.40 12.50
CA ASN A 220 -10.76 -0.87 11.77
C ASN A 220 -12.15 -1.44 11.46
N LYS A 221 -12.95 -1.73 12.49
CA LYS A 221 -14.27 -2.37 12.33
C LYS A 221 -15.32 -1.43 11.72
N GLN A 222 -15.14 -0.12 11.86
CA GLN A 222 -16.09 0.91 11.44
C GLN A 222 -16.02 1.21 9.94
N VAL A 223 -14.90 0.88 9.28
CA VAL A 223 -14.65 1.20 7.86
C VAL A 223 -14.82 0.02 6.91
N LEU A 224 -15.12 -1.18 7.41
CA LEU A 224 -15.05 -2.43 6.63
C LEU A 224 -15.96 -2.45 5.38
N ASN A 225 -17.13 -1.80 5.47
CA ASN A 225 -18.07 -1.70 4.36
C ASN A 225 -17.58 -0.80 3.21
N LEU A 226 -16.60 0.06 3.46
CA LEU A 226 -16.05 1.05 2.53
C LEU A 226 -14.69 0.64 1.93
N VAL A 227 -14.12 -0.47 2.39
CA VAL A 227 -12.80 -0.96 1.95
C VAL A 227 -12.79 -1.26 0.46
N ALA A 228 -11.68 -0.87 -0.19
CA ALA A 228 -11.40 -1.08 -1.61
C ALA A 228 -12.42 -0.44 -2.59
N GLU A 229 -13.11 0.59 -2.13
CA GLU A 229 -14.02 1.41 -2.92
C GLU A 229 -13.56 2.88 -2.92
N PRO A 230 -13.92 3.67 -3.94
CA PRO A 230 -13.69 5.11 -3.92
C PRO A 230 -14.49 5.77 -2.79
N VAL A 231 -13.79 6.50 -1.93
CA VAL A 231 -14.37 7.22 -0.81
C VAL A 231 -13.86 8.66 -0.76
N GLN A 232 -14.71 9.53 -0.24
CA GLN A 232 -14.38 10.89 0.16
C GLN A 232 -14.44 10.98 1.68
N ILE A 233 -13.39 11.50 2.29
CA ILE A 233 -13.26 11.69 3.74
C ILE A 233 -12.85 13.13 3.99
N THR A 234 -13.58 13.82 4.86
CA THR A 234 -13.23 15.15 5.36
C THR A 234 -12.83 15.02 6.83
N GLY A 235 -11.72 15.62 7.21
CA GLY A 235 -11.27 15.63 8.60
C GLY A 235 -9.94 16.33 8.79
N GLU A 236 -9.47 16.33 10.04
CA GLU A 236 -8.22 16.95 10.44
C GLU A 236 -7.03 16.10 9.99
N VAL A 237 -6.13 16.71 9.23
CA VAL A 237 -4.87 16.07 8.84
C VAL A 237 -3.78 16.52 9.80
N GLU A 238 -3.04 15.56 10.33
CA GLU A 238 -1.85 15.83 11.13
C GLU A 238 -0.65 15.03 10.63
N ARG A 239 0.54 15.57 10.89
CA ARG A 239 1.80 14.88 10.67
C ARG A 239 2.44 14.54 11.99
N GLN A 240 2.69 13.25 12.22
CA GLN A 240 3.45 12.75 13.36
C GLN A 240 4.70 12.04 12.86
N GLY A 241 5.83 12.75 12.87
CA GLY A 241 7.06 12.27 12.23
C GLY A 241 6.85 12.04 10.73
N GLU A 242 6.99 10.79 10.28
CA GLU A 242 6.75 10.39 8.88
C GLU A 242 5.30 10.00 8.58
N LEU A 243 4.45 9.87 9.61
CA LEU A 243 3.07 9.45 9.44
C LEU A 243 2.20 10.66 9.10
N LEU A 244 1.43 10.56 8.02
CA LEU A 244 0.27 11.42 7.80
C LEU A 244 -0.95 10.69 8.36
N ILE A 245 -1.68 11.35 9.25
CA ILE A 245 -2.82 10.80 9.95
C ILE A 245 -4.03 11.65 9.55
N LEU A 246 -5.14 10.99 9.21
CA LEU A 246 -6.43 11.62 8.96
C LEU A 246 -7.38 11.24 10.09
N ARG A 247 -7.70 12.23 10.93
CA ARG A 247 -8.67 12.13 12.02
C ARG A 247 -10.03 12.53 11.50
N ALA A 248 -10.94 11.57 11.42
CA ALA A 248 -12.30 11.81 10.93
C ALA A 248 -13.27 10.81 11.56
N ASP A 249 -14.54 11.20 11.71
CA ASP A 249 -15.59 10.27 12.15
C ASP A 249 -15.94 9.30 11.01
N PRO A 250 -15.76 7.97 11.17
CA PRO A 250 -16.11 6.99 10.14
C PRO A 250 -17.56 7.07 9.66
N ALA A 251 -18.49 7.55 10.48
CA ALA A 251 -19.88 7.74 10.08
C ALA A 251 -20.07 8.82 9.00
N THR A 252 -19.10 9.73 8.85
CA THR A 252 -19.14 10.82 7.87
C THR A 252 -18.55 10.45 6.51
N TYR A 253 -17.92 9.27 6.41
CA TYR A 253 -17.23 8.85 5.19
C TYR A 253 -18.25 8.63 4.07
N ARG A 254 -17.98 9.19 2.90
CA ARG A 254 -18.89 9.11 1.75
C ARG A 254 -18.33 8.17 0.70
N ARG A 255 -19.06 7.11 0.37
CA ARG A 255 -18.80 6.33 -0.83
C ARG A 255 -19.09 7.21 -2.04
N LEU A 256 -18.15 7.28 -2.99
CA LEU A 256 -18.39 7.92 -4.27
C LEU A 256 -19.05 6.90 -5.20
N ALA A 257 -20.12 7.32 -5.89
CA ALA A 257 -20.73 6.51 -6.93
C ALA A 257 -19.69 6.24 -8.03
N ARG A 258 -19.69 5.01 -8.56
CA ARG A 258 -18.81 4.60 -9.66
C ARG A 258 -19.27 5.20 -10.98
#